data_AF-A0A5N5PMM6-F1
#
_entry.id   AF-A0A5N5PMM6-F1
#
_cell.length_a   1.000
_cell.length_b   1.000
_cell.length_c   1.000
_cell.angle_alpha   90.00
_cell.angle_beta   90.00
_cell.angle_gamma   90.00
#
_symmetry.space_group_name_H-M   'P 1'
#
loop_
_entity.id
_entity.type
_entity.pdbx_description
1 polymer ?
#
loop_
_entity_poly.entity_id
_entity_poly.type
_entity_poly.pdbx_seq_one_letter_code
_entity_poly.pdbx_strand_id
1 'polypeptide(L)'
;MASPSHMEVKASLQVPGTAALPLTPRTAAMEAIEDILYGSLAGVIGKYIEYPFDTVKVRLQSQPDHLPLRYRGPLDCFRQSIRADGFLGLYRGISAPLFGAALETSSLFFFERMGREVVYKSGFTPKDEALPLGALWFTGAFSGAFTSLVLTPIELVKCKIQVPINESGGPAAAPLRPLPVIKDIWRHHGFMGFWHGQLGTLIREAGGCAAWFGAKETTSKLFQDMNERKASSPQEVERLRVDPLPLWQQAVAGASAGMSYNFLFFPADTVKSRMQTAPMGVVDGVERRNFAQETVALWRQAGLKGFYRGCGITVLRSAPSSAFIFMVYDGLKTYLPMK
;
A
#
# COMPACT_ATOMS: atom_id res chain seq x y z
N MET A 1 58.30 -31.47 23.82
CA MET A 1 58.44 -31.36 25.29
C MET A 1 58.20 -29.90 25.66
N ALA A 2 57.29 -29.47 26.54
CA ALA A 2 56.22 -30.07 27.32
C ALA A 2 55.27 -28.91 27.73
N SER A 3 53.98 -29.25 27.96
CA SER A 3 52.90 -28.41 28.56
C SER A 3 53.22 -28.04 30.03
N PRO A 4 52.44 -27.21 30.80
CA PRO A 4 50.96 -27.30 30.93
C PRO A 4 50.14 -26.03 31.31
N SER A 5 48.82 -26.12 31.06
CA SER A 5 47.65 -25.67 31.86
C SER A 5 47.67 -24.37 32.69
N HIS A 6 46.67 -23.51 32.46
CA HIS A 6 46.11 -22.63 33.50
C HIS A 6 44.61 -22.86 33.67
N MET A 7 44.26 -23.11 34.94
CA MET A 7 42.96 -23.44 35.51
C MET A 7 42.30 -22.18 36.10
N GLU A 8 40.99 -22.12 35.94
CA GLU A 8 39.94 -21.37 36.66
C GLU A 8 40.29 -20.24 37.66
N VAL A 9 39.60 -19.10 37.50
CA VAL A 9 38.92 -18.41 38.63
C VAL A 9 37.55 -17.91 38.16
N LYS A 10 36.50 -18.67 38.52
CA LYS A 10 35.12 -18.17 38.64
C LYS A 10 35.04 -17.26 39.87
N ALA A 11 34.60 -16.02 39.70
CA ALA A 11 34.11 -15.19 40.80
C ALA A 11 32.76 -14.60 40.41
N SER A 12 31.74 -15.18 41.01
CA SER A 12 30.32 -14.83 41.03
C SER A 12 30.07 -13.41 41.53
N LEU A 13 29.44 -12.57 40.69
CA LEU A 13 28.64 -11.43 41.17
C LEU A 13 27.19 -11.89 41.26
N GLN A 14 26.76 -12.22 42.48
CA GLN A 14 25.42 -12.65 42.81
C GLN A 14 24.54 -11.39 42.97
N VAL A 15 23.66 -11.12 42.01
CA VAL A 15 22.56 -10.15 42.19
C VAL A 15 21.44 -10.88 42.96
N PRO A 16 21.04 -10.43 44.15
CA PRO A 16 19.99 -11.08 44.92
C PRO A 16 18.61 -10.67 44.40
N GLY A 17 17.82 -11.66 43.98
CA GLY A 17 16.36 -11.60 44.08
C GLY A 17 15.60 -10.81 42.99
N THR A 18 15.71 -11.22 41.73
CA THR A 18 14.51 -11.30 40.88
C THR A 18 14.31 -12.76 40.55
N ALA A 19 13.31 -13.38 41.20
CA ALA A 19 12.80 -14.66 40.79
C ALA A 19 12.69 -14.65 39.27
N ALA A 20 13.36 -15.59 38.59
CA ALA A 20 13.05 -15.90 37.22
C ALA A 20 11.55 -16.15 37.18
N LEU A 21 10.78 -15.18 36.70
CA LEU A 21 9.38 -15.42 36.33
C LEU A 21 9.46 -16.61 35.39
N PRO A 22 8.84 -17.76 35.72
CA PRO A 22 8.75 -18.84 34.76
C PRO A 22 7.89 -18.29 33.64
N LEU A 23 8.54 -17.83 32.56
CA LEU A 23 7.88 -17.53 31.30
C LEU A 23 7.29 -18.86 30.84
N THR A 24 6.04 -19.06 31.21
CA THR A 24 5.23 -20.17 30.79
C THR A 24 5.21 -20.11 29.26
N PRO A 25 5.29 -21.25 28.54
CA PRO A 25 5.32 -21.32 27.07
C PRO A 25 3.95 -20.97 26.43
N ARG A 26 3.33 -19.91 26.93
CA ARG A 26 2.10 -19.28 26.49
C ARG A 26 2.46 -17.82 26.26
N THR A 27 3.07 -17.47 25.13
CA THR A 27 3.29 -16.05 24.79
C THR A 27 3.59 -15.82 23.31
N ALA A 28 4.67 -16.30 22.71
CA ALA A 28 5.01 -15.88 21.33
C ALA A 28 3.98 -16.28 20.25
N ALA A 29 3.43 -17.50 20.30
CA ALA A 29 2.44 -17.95 19.31
C ALA A 29 1.07 -17.28 19.52
N MET A 30 0.69 -17.02 20.77
CA MET A 30 -0.56 -16.34 21.10
C MET A 30 -0.49 -14.85 20.77
N GLU A 31 0.63 -14.20 21.08
CA GLU A 31 0.91 -12.81 20.69
C GLU A 31 0.93 -12.65 19.17
N ALA A 32 1.57 -13.57 18.44
CA ALA A 32 1.55 -13.55 16.97
C ALA A 32 0.13 -13.73 16.40
N ILE A 33 -0.70 -14.61 16.99
CA ILE A 33 -2.11 -14.77 16.59
C ILE A 33 -2.90 -13.51 16.91
N GLU A 34 -2.66 -12.89 18.07
CA GLU A 34 -3.31 -11.66 18.50
C GLU A 34 -2.97 -10.49 17.56
N ASP A 35 -1.69 -10.32 17.22
CA ASP A 35 -1.23 -9.32 16.25
C ASP A 35 -1.82 -9.55 14.85
N ILE A 36 -1.92 -10.81 14.42
CA ILE A 36 -2.56 -11.16 13.14
C ILE A 36 -4.06 -10.84 13.16
N LEU A 37 -4.76 -11.17 14.25
CA LEU A 37 -6.20 -10.93 14.38
C LEU A 37 -6.53 -9.44 14.45
N TYR A 38 -5.86 -8.69 15.33
CA TYR A 38 -6.06 -7.25 15.45
C TYR A 38 -5.58 -6.52 14.21
N GLY A 39 -4.44 -6.91 13.62
CA GLY A 39 -3.96 -6.34 12.37
C GLY A 39 -4.94 -6.57 11.22
N SER A 40 -5.51 -7.77 11.11
CA SER A 40 -6.52 -8.09 10.09
C SER A 40 -7.82 -7.34 10.31
N LEU A 41 -8.32 -7.29 11.55
CA LEU A 41 -9.57 -6.59 11.89
C LEU A 41 -9.44 -5.07 11.69
N ALA A 42 -8.33 -4.47 12.14
CA ALA A 42 -8.02 -3.07 11.92
C ALA A 42 -7.93 -2.76 10.42
N GLY A 43 -7.31 -3.64 9.62
CA GLY A 43 -7.25 -3.50 8.17
C GLY A 43 -8.62 -3.56 7.48
N VAL A 44 -9.49 -4.46 7.93
CA VAL A 44 -10.87 -4.55 7.41
C VAL A 44 -11.67 -3.30 7.76
N ILE A 45 -11.67 -2.89 9.03
CA ILE A 45 -12.38 -1.68 9.48
C ILE A 45 -11.83 -0.43 8.77
N GLY A 46 -10.51 -0.32 8.65
CA GLY A 46 -9.85 0.74 7.88
C GLY A 46 -10.38 0.82 6.45
N LYS A 47 -10.48 -0.31 5.75
CA LYS A 47 -11.10 -0.35 4.41
C LYS A 47 -12.56 0.07 4.40
N TYR A 48 -13.37 -0.31 5.41
CA TYR A 48 -14.76 0.16 5.50
C TYR A 48 -14.87 1.68 5.72
N ILE A 49 -13.91 2.29 6.41
CA ILE A 49 -13.88 3.75 6.61
C ILE A 49 -13.37 4.45 5.35
N GLU A 50 -12.39 3.88 4.66
CA GLU A 50 -11.83 4.44 3.42
C GLU A 50 -12.78 4.33 2.22
N TYR A 51 -13.61 3.30 2.19
CA TYR A 51 -14.42 2.96 1.03
C TYR A 51 -15.33 4.11 0.52
N PRO A 52 -16.05 4.87 1.39
CA PRO A 52 -16.79 6.05 0.96
C PRO A 52 -15.94 7.10 0.23
N PHE A 53 -14.69 7.31 0.68
CA PHE A 53 -13.77 8.25 0.06
C PHE A 53 -13.28 7.73 -1.30
N ASP A 54 -13.01 6.43 -1.39
CA ASP A 54 -12.65 5.78 -2.66
C ASP A 54 -13.81 5.83 -3.67
N THR A 55 -15.05 5.62 -3.21
CA THR A 55 -16.26 5.77 -4.04
C THR A 55 -16.41 7.19 -4.57
N VAL A 56 -16.21 8.21 -3.72
CA VAL A 56 -16.22 9.62 -4.14
C VAL A 56 -15.10 9.93 -5.13
N LYS A 57 -13.87 9.42 -4.89
CA LYS A 57 -12.73 9.58 -5.80
C LYS A 57 -13.05 9.00 -7.18
N VAL A 58 -13.55 7.77 -7.25
CA VAL A 58 -13.90 7.13 -8.52
C VAL A 58 -15.02 7.90 -9.22
N ARG A 59 -16.08 8.31 -8.51
CA ARG A 59 -17.17 9.13 -9.07
C ARG A 59 -16.70 10.50 -9.57
N LEU A 60 -15.65 11.07 -8.96
CA LEU A 60 -15.01 12.31 -9.41
C LEU A 60 -14.15 12.11 -10.66
N GLN A 61 -13.39 11.03 -10.72
CA GLN A 61 -12.50 10.71 -11.83
C GLN A 61 -13.25 10.22 -13.07
N SER A 62 -14.43 9.63 -12.89
CA SER A 62 -15.26 9.08 -13.96
C SER A 62 -16.34 10.05 -14.47
N GLN A 63 -16.23 11.35 -14.18
CA GLN A 63 -17.17 12.31 -14.76
C GLN A 63 -16.78 12.63 -16.20
N PRO A 64 -17.70 12.55 -17.17
CA PRO A 64 -17.42 12.96 -18.54
C PRO A 64 -17.15 14.46 -18.61
N ASP A 65 -16.01 14.85 -19.17
CA ASP A 65 -15.56 16.24 -19.31
C ASP A 65 -16.45 17.06 -20.29
N HIS A 66 -17.37 16.41 -20.98
CA HIS A 66 -18.16 16.96 -22.11
C HIS A 66 -19.55 17.51 -21.71
N LEU A 67 -19.94 17.35 -20.44
CA LEU A 67 -21.21 17.84 -19.89
C LEU A 67 -20.92 18.83 -18.75
N PRO A 68 -21.88 19.70 -18.36
CA PRO A 68 -21.71 20.50 -17.15
C PRO A 68 -21.35 19.57 -15.99
N LEU A 69 -20.23 19.88 -15.32
CA LEU A 69 -19.67 19.06 -14.23
C LEU A 69 -20.77 18.65 -13.27
N ARG A 70 -21.09 17.34 -13.23
CA ARG A 70 -22.15 16.80 -12.39
C ARG A 70 -21.83 17.02 -10.91
N TYR A 71 -20.54 17.00 -10.56
CA TYR A 71 -20.10 17.31 -9.21
C TYR A 71 -18.98 18.36 -9.27
N ARG A 72 -19.16 19.47 -8.55
CA ARG A 72 -18.20 20.60 -8.52
C ARG A 72 -16.96 20.32 -7.66
N GLY A 73 -16.99 19.25 -6.87
CA GLY A 73 -15.89 18.81 -6.04
C GLY A 73 -16.23 17.62 -5.14
N PRO A 74 -15.29 17.18 -4.28
CA PRO A 74 -15.46 15.99 -3.42
C PRO A 74 -16.61 16.09 -2.44
N LEU A 75 -16.78 17.25 -1.81
CA LEU A 75 -17.85 17.48 -0.84
C LEU A 75 -19.23 17.54 -1.50
N ASP A 76 -19.29 18.10 -2.70
CA ASP A 76 -20.52 18.15 -3.52
C ASP A 76 -20.91 16.74 -3.98
N CYS A 77 -19.93 15.96 -4.45
CA CYS A 77 -20.10 14.54 -4.77
C CYS A 77 -20.59 13.73 -3.58
N PHE A 78 -19.98 13.89 -2.41
CA PHE A 78 -20.39 13.18 -1.22
C PHE A 78 -21.82 13.53 -0.79
N ARG A 79 -22.15 14.83 -0.73
CA ARG A 79 -23.51 15.29 -0.38
C ARG A 79 -24.57 14.81 -1.36
N GLN A 80 -24.32 14.93 -2.66
CA GLN A 80 -25.26 14.49 -3.68
C GLN A 80 -25.41 12.97 -3.69
N SER A 81 -24.33 12.22 -3.44
CA SER A 81 -24.35 10.76 -3.32
C SER A 81 -25.20 10.29 -2.14
N ILE A 82 -25.06 10.92 -0.97
CA ILE A 82 -25.89 10.61 0.21
C ILE A 82 -27.36 10.96 -0.04
N ARG A 83 -27.63 12.10 -0.68
CA ARG A 83 -29.01 12.52 -0.98
C ARG A 83 -29.69 11.61 -2.02
N ALA A 84 -28.93 11.05 -2.97
CA ALA A 84 -29.48 10.20 -4.04
C ALA A 84 -29.57 8.72 -3.65
N ASP A 85 -28.50 8.13 -3.13
CA ASP A 85 -28.38 6.69 -2.89
C ASP A 85 -28.43 6.31 -1.39
N GLY A 86 -28.46 7.30 -0.49
CA GLY A 86 -28.29 7.11 0.94
C GLY A 86 -26.84 6.80 1.34
N PHE A 87 -26.56 6.74 2.65
CA PHE A 87 -25.23 6.45 3.16
C PHE A 87 -24.74 5.04 2.77
N LEU A 88 -25.61 4.03 2.82
CA LEU A 88 -25.32 2.66 2.40
C LEU A 88 -25.07 2.54 0.88
N GLY A 89 -25.59 3.49 0.10
CA GLY A 89 -25.31 3.57 -1.34
C GLY A 89 -23.83 3.76 -1.66
N LEU A 90 -23.05 4.38 -0.75
CA LEU A 90 -21.61 4.56 -0.88
C LEU A 90 -20.81 3.26 -0.73
N TYR A 91 -21.41 2.23 -0.12
CA TYR A 91 -20.81 0.90 0.12
C TYR A 91 -21.15 -0.12 -0.96
N ARG A 92 -21.97 0.26 -1.94
CA ARG A 92 -22.42 -0.65 -2.99
C ARG A 92 -21.25 -1.03 -3.90
N GLY A 93 -20.89 -2.31 -3.89
CA GLY A 93 -19.79 -2.85 -4.72
C GLY A 93 -18.45 -2.99 -4.00
N ILE A 94 -18.42 -2.90 -2.66
CA ILE A 94 -17.18 -2.99 -1.86
C ILE A 94 -16.41 -4.29 -2.05
N SER A 95 -17.08 -5.38 -2.41
CA SER A 95 -16.46 -6.70 -2.59
C SER A 95 -15.33 -6.70 -3.62
N ALA A 96 -15.48 -6.01 -4.75
CA ALA A 96 -14.46 -6.02 -5.80
C ALA A 96 -13.18 -5.27 -5.39
N PRO A 97 -13.25 -4.03 -4.84
CA PRO A 97 -12.08 -3.37 -4.28
C PRO A 97 -11.47 -4.08 -3.07
N LEU A 98 -12.30 -4.67 -2.20
CA LEU A 98 -11.83 -5.44 -1.05
C LEU A 98 -11.03 -6.67 -1.50
N PHE A 99 -11.53 -7.41 -2.48
CA PHE A 99 -10.87 -8.56 -3.07
C PHE A 99 -9.55 -8.19 -3.77
N GLY A 100 -9.56 -7.11 -4.58
CA GLY A 100 -8.35 -6.62 -5.23
C GLY A 100 -7.26 -6.25 -4.23
N ALA A 101 -7.62 -5.52 -3.18
CA ALA A 101 -6.66 -5.12 -2.15
C ALA A 101 -6.26 -6.29 -1.24
N ALA A 102 -7.10 -7.33 -1.07
CA ALA A 102 -6.70 -8.56 -0.38
C ALA A 102 -5.63 -9.30 -1.19
N LEU A 103 -5.83 -9.47 -2.50
CA LEU A 103 -4.86 -10.11 -3.39
C LEU A 103 -3.54 -9.35 -3.47
N GLU A 104 -3.59 -8.02 -3.46
CA GLU A 104 -2.40 -7.17 -3.41
C GLU A 104 -1.59 -7.41 -2.14
N THR A 105 -2.23 -7.31 -0.98
CA THR A 105 -1.55 -7.54 0.31
C THR A 105 -1.02 -8.97 0.43
N SER A 106 -1.81 -9.98 0.06
CA SER A 106 -1.38 -11.38 0.12
C SER A 106 -0.21 -11.68 -0.81
N SER A 107 -0.24 -11.15 -2.04
CA SER A 107 0.84 -11.34 -3.01
C SER A 107 2.12 -10.65 -2.54
N LEU A 108 2.00 -9.43 -2.01
CA LEU A 108 3.14 -8.67 -1.50
C LEU A 108 3.84 -9.42 -0.37
N PHE A 109 3.10 -9.89 0.65
CA PHE A 109 3.69 -10.68 1.74
C PHE A 109 4.30 -12.01 1.27
N PHE A 110 3.65 -12.69 0.33
CA PHE A 110 4.16 -13.94 -0.21
C PHE A 110 5.51 -13.75 -0.93
N PHE A 111 5.58 -12.80 -1.86
CA PHE A 111 6.82 -12.55 -2.62
C PHE A 111 7.89 -11.86 -1.77
N GLU A 112 7.51 -11.10 -0.76
CA GLU A 112 8.44 -10.51 0.21
C GLU A 112 9.12 -11.60 1.05
N ARG A 113 8.35 -12.57 1.55
CA ARG A 113 8.89 -13.74 2.25
C ARG A 113 9.84 -14.55 1.36
N MET A 114 9.49 -14.75 0.10
CA MET A 114 10.37 -15.40 -0.87
C MET A 114 11.66 -14.61 -1.09
N GLY A 115 11.56 -13.28 -1.27
CA GLY A 115 12.71 -12.40 -1.44
C GLY A 115 13.66 -12.44 -0.24
N ARG A 116 13.13 -12.41 0.98
CA ARG A 116 13.92 -12.54 2.21
C ARG A 116 14.63 -13.88 2.29
N GLU A 117 13.95 -15.00 1.99
CA GLU A 117 14.59 -16.33 1.96
C GLU A 117 15.73 -16.40 0.94
N VAL A 118 15.62 -15.73 -0.21
CA VAL A 118 16.72 -15.63 -1.18
C VAL A 118 17.92 -14.87 -0.61
N VAL A 119 17.69 -13.76 0.09
CA VAL A 119 18.75 -12.97 0.74
C VAL A 119 19.42 -13.74 1.87
N TYR A 120 18.66 -14.48 2.68
CA TYR A 120 19.24 -15.30 3.75
C TYR A 120 20.04 -16.48 3.19
N LYS A 121 19.57 -17.12 2.11
CA LYS A 121 20.29 -18.23 1.47
C LYS A 121 21.53 -17.79 0.70
N SER A 122 21.59 -16.54 0.24
CA SER A 122 22.80 -16.01 -0.43
C SER A 122 23.93 -15.69 0.55
N GLY A 123 23.70 -15.81 1.87
CA GLY A 123 24.70 -15.55 2.90
C GLY A 123 24.95 -14.06 3.14
N PHE A 124 24.11 -13.17 2.58
CA PHE A 124 24.28 -11.72 2.70
C PHE A 124 23.92 -11.18 4.09
N THR A 125 23.05 -11.89 4.83
CA THR A 125 22.65 -11.53 6.20
C THR A 125 22.23 -12.80 6.97
N PRO A 126 22.62 -12.99 8.24
CA PRO A 126 22.11 -14.08 9.07
C PRO A 126 20.60 -13.96 9.30
N LYS A 127 19.89 -15.08 9.51
CA LYS A 127 18.43 -15.07 9.74
C LYS A 127 17.99 -14.34 11.02
N ASP A 128 18.91 -14.17 11.98
CA ASP A 128 18.63 -13.60 13.30
C ASP A 128 18.90 -12.09 13.40
N GLU A 129 19.37 -11.46 12.32
CA GLU A 129 19.70 -10.03 12.32
C GLU A 129 18.72 -9.23 11.46
N ALA A 130 18.47 -7.97 11.84
CA ALA A 130 17.62 -7.08 11.06
C ALA A 130 18.22 -6.86 9.66
N LEU A 131 17.40 -6.97 8.62
CA LEU A 131 17.89 -6.82 7.24
C LEU A 131 18.49 -5.41 7.03
N PRO A 132 19.69 -5.32 6.43
CA PRO A 132 20.28 -4.04 6.10
C PRO A 132 19.39 -3.30 5.09
N LEU A 133 19.44 -1.96 5.12
CA LEU A 133 18.56 -1.11 4.31
C LEU A 133 18.56 -1.51 2.82
N GLY A 134 19.73 -1.80 2.24
CA GLY A 134 19.81 -2.22 0.83
C GLY A 134 19.07 -3.54 0.54
N ALA A 135 19.10 -4.49 1.46
CA ALA A 135 18.38 -5.75 1.33
C ALA A 135 16.86 -5.57 1.52
N LEU A 136 16.45 -4.64 2.39
CA LEU A 136 15.03 -4.27 2.54
C LEU A 136 14.49 -3.64 1.25
N TRP A 137 15.27 -2.75 0.62
CA TRP A 137 14.91 -2.15 -0.67
C TRP A 137 14.82 -3.19 -1.77
N PHE A 138 15.77 -4.12 -1.83
CA PHE A 138 15.74 -5.21 -2.79
C PHE A 138 14.52 -6.11 -2.61
N THR A 139 14.24 -6.57 -1.40
CA THR A 139 13.09 -7.45 -1.10
C THR A 139 11.76 -6.75 -1.32
N GLY A 140 11.67 -5.45 -1.03
CA GLY A 140 10.52 -4.60 -1.36
C GLY A 140 10.32 -4.43 -2.88
N ALA A 141 11.37 -4.14 -3.64
CA ALA A 141 11.30 -4.01 -5.09
C ALA A 141 10.98 -5.35 -5.77
N PHE A 142 11.59 -6.45 -5.29
CA PHE A 142 11.34 -7.81 -5.75
C PHE A 142 9.88 -8.20 -5.53
N SER A 143 9.36 -8.02 -4.31
CA SER A 143 7.97 -8.32 -3.99
C SER A 143 6.99 -7.47 -4.79
N GLY A 144 7.25 -6.16 -4.95
CA GLY A 144 6.46 -5.27 -5.79
C GLY A 144 6.44 -5.70 -7.26
N ALA A 145 7.58 -6.15 -7.80
CA ALA A 145 7.67 -6.60 -9.18
C ALA A 145 6.81 -7.84 -9.45
N PHE A 146 6.87 -8.86 -8.59
CA PHE A 146 6.03 -10.05 -8.76
C PHE A 146 4.56 -9.79 -8.44
N THR A 147 4.29 -8.96 -7.44
CA THR A 147 2.92 -8.52 -7.10
C THR A 147 2.28 -7.81 -8.30
N SER A 148 3.03 -6.96 -9.02
CA SER A 148 2.54 -6.29 -10.22
C SER A 148 2.01 -7.25 -11.30
N LEU A 149 2.60 -8.44 -11.45
CA LEU A 149 2.13 -9.45 -12.42
C LEU A 149 0.75 -10.00 -12.06
N VAL A 150 0.44 -10.09 -10.77
CA VAL A 150 -0.86 -10.52 -10.25
C VAL A 150 -1.87 -9.37 -10.32
N LEU A 151 -1.46 -8.14 -10.01
CA LEU A 151 -2.34 -6.99 -9.97
C LEU A 151 -2.79 -6.51 -11.34
N THR A 152 -1.89 -6.47 -12.33
CA THR A 152 -2.20 -5.86 -13.63
C THR A 152 -3.48 -6.38 -14.29
N PRO A 153 -3.77 -7.71 -14.37
CA PRO A 153 -5.07 -8.18 -14.89
C PRO A 153 -6.27 -7.66 -14.10
N ILE A 154 -6.17 -7.63 -12.77
CA ILE A 154 -7.25 -7.23 -11.87
C ILE A 154 -7.52 -5.74 -12.00
N GLU A 155 -6.46 -4.94 -12.01
CA GLU A 155 -6.51 -3.50 -12.17
C GLU A 155 -7.02 -3.11 -13.55
N LEU A 156 -6.60 -3.81 -14.61
CA LEU A 156 -7.10 -3.60 -15.96
C LEU A 156 -8.63 -3.81 -16.00
N VAL A 157 -9.13 -4.92 -15.46
CA VAL A 157 -10.58 -5.19 -15.40
C VAL A 157 -11.30 -4.12 -14.57
N LYS A 158 -10.75 -3.75 -13.40
CA LYS A 158 -11.30 -2.70 -12.54
C LYS A 158 -11.39 -1.36 -13.27
N CYS A 159 -10.31 -0.92 -13.92
CA CYS A 159 -10.27 0.33 -14.65
C CYS A 159 -11.28 0.34 -15.80
N LYS A 160 -11.39 -0.74 -16.58
CA LYS A 160 -12.36 -0.86 -17.68
C LYS A 160 -13.81 -0.78 -17.23
N ILE A 161 -14.16 -1.40 -16.11
CA ILE A 161 -15.51 -1.31 -15.53
C ILE A 161 -15.84 0.12 -15.08
N GLN A 162 -14.82 0.87 -14.66
CA GLN A 162 -14.97 2.23 -14.14
C GLN A 162 -14.98 3.31 -15.23
N VAL A 163 -14.66 2.98 -16.48
CA VAL A 163 -14.80 3.92 -17.61
C VAL A 163 -16.30 4.15 -17.89
N PRO A 164 -16.79 5.41 -17.85
CA PRO A 164 -18.18 5.71 -18.20
C PRO A 164 -18.46 5.39 -19.67
N ILE A 165 -19.55 4.67 -19.95
CA ILE A 165 -19.95 4.27 -21.32
C ILE A 165 -20.61 5.44 -22.10
N ASN A 166 -20.52 6.67 -21.61
CA ASN A 166 -21.36 7.78 -22.09
C ASN A 166 -20.85 8.49 -23.36
N GLU A 167 -19.84 7.98 -24.07
CA GLU A 167 -19.39 8.59 -25.33
C GLU A 167 -20.25 8.22 -26.55
N SER A 168 -21.19 7.26 -26.44
CA SER A 168 -21.92 6.73 -27.60
C SER A 168 -23.42 6.97 -27.58
N GLY A 169 -23.92 8.13 -27.12
CA GLY A 169 -25.27 8.66 -27.43
C GLY A 169 -26.51 7.76 -27.21
N GLY A 170 -26.36 6.58 -26.62
CA GLY A 170 -27.39 5.56 -26.48
C GLY A 170 -27.89 5.45 -25.03
N PRO A 171 -28.99 4.70 -24.79
CA PRO A 171 -29.52 4.51 -23.45
C PRO A 171 -28.45 3.93 -22.53
N ALA A 172 -28.37 4.45 -21.30
CA ALA A 172 -27.36 4.10 -20.30
C ALA A 172 -27.18 2.58 -20.21
N ALA A 173 -26.11 2.06 -20.82
CA ALA A 173 -25.82 0.64 -20.80
C ALA A 173 -25.58 0.20 -19.35
N ALA A 174 -26.12 -0.97 -19.00
CA ALA A 174 -25.98 -1.54 -17.67
C ALA A 174 -24.50 -1.56 -17.23
N PRO A 175 -24.19 -1.33 -15.95
CA PRO A 175 -22.81 -1.32 -15.46
C PRO A 175 -22.12 -2.64 -15.83
N LEU A 176 -20.97 -2.53 -16.51
CA LEU A 176 -20.22 -3.67 -17.02
C LEU A 176 -19.86 -4.61 -15.86
N ARG A 177 -20.32 -5.85 -15.95
CA ARG A 177 -19.93 -6.91 -15.01
C ARG A 177 -18.50 -7.37 -15.34
N PRO A 178 -17.75 -7.92 -14.37
CA PRO A 178 -16.37 -8.38 -14.61
C PRO A 178 -16.25 -9.41 -15.74
N LEU A 179 -17.18 -10.36 -15.84
CA LEU A 179 -17.11 -11.45 -16.81
C LEU A 179 -17.21 -10.98 -18.28
N PRO A 180 -18.15 -10.10 -18.66
CA PRO A 180 -18.15 -9.47 -19.99
C PRO A 180 -16.83 -8.81 -20.35
N VAL A 181 -16.23 -8.03 -19.44
CA VAL A 181 -14.97 -7.32 -19.67
C VAL A 181 -13.81 -8.31 -19.87
N ILE A 182 -13.72 -9.34 -19.03
CA ILE A 182 -12.72 -10.41 -19.16
C ILE A 182 -12.85 -11.11 -20.52
N LYS A 183 -14.08 -11.44 -20.92
CA LYS A 183 -14.37 -12.08 -22.21
C LYS A 183 -14.02 -11.18 -23.39
N ASP A 184 -14.25 -9.88 -23.26
CA ASP A 184 -13.92 -8.88 -24.27
C ASP A 184 -12.40 -8.74 -24.45
N ILE A 185 -11.66 -8.65 -23.33
CA ILE A 185 -10.18 -8.62 -23.34
C ILE A 185 -9.63 -9.88 -23.99
N TRP A 186 -10.15 -11.05 -23.60
CA TRP A 186 -9.72 -12.32 -24.17
C TRP A 186 -9.97 -12.39 -25.70
N ARG A 187 -11.14 -11.94 -26.16
CA ARG A 187 -11.52 -11.99 -27.59
C ARG A 187 -10.73 -11.02 -28.46
N HIS A 188 -10.47 -9.81 -27.98
CA HIS A 188 -9.82 -8.76 -28.77
C HIS A 188 -8.29 -8.71 -28.60
N HIS A 189 -7.77 -9.12 -27.45
CA HIS A 189 -6.35 -8.99 -27.10
C HIS A 189 -5.67 -10.31 -26.74
N GLY A 190 -6.42 -11.42 -26.60
CA GLY A 190 -5.90 -12.70 -26.16
C GLY A 190 -5.38 -12.67 -24.72
N PHE A 191 -4.61 -13.68 -24.35
CA PHE A 191 -4.07 -13.85 -23.00
C PHE A 191 -3.08 -12.73 -22.60
N MET A 192 -2.24 -12.25 -23.52
CA MET A 192 -1.30 -11.16 -23.22
C MET A 192 -1.98 -9.79 -23.07
N GLY A 193 -3.25 -9.67 -23.48
CA GLY A 193 -4.06 -8.48 -23.28
C GLY A 193 -4.25 -8.10 -21.81
N PHE A 194 -4.25 -9.08 -20.92
CA PHE A 194 -4.43 -8.87 -19.48
C PHE A 194 -3.27 -8.12 -18.81
N TRP A 195 -2.08 -8.13 -19.41
CA TRP A 195 -0.90 -7.40 -18.93
C TRP A 195 -0.71 -6.04 -19.60
N HIS A 196 -1.78 -5.48 -20.20
CA HIS A 196 -1.72 -4.13 -20.74
C HIS A 196 -1.54 -3.10 -19.60
N GLY A 197 -0.49 -2.28 -19.71
CA GLY A 197 -0.08 -1.34 -18.65
C GLY A 197 0.86 -1.94 -17.60
N GLN A 198 1.33 -3.18 -17.77
CA GLN A 198 2.23 -3.86 -16.84
C GLN A 198 3.46 -3.04 -16.47
N LEU A 199 4.09 -2.34 -17.42
CA LEU A 199 5.27 -1.51 -17.12
C LEU A 199 4.94 -0.37 -16.15
N GLY A 200 3.77 0.26 -16.30
CA GLY A 200 3.31 1.29 -15.38
C GLY A 200 3.02 0.72 -13.99
N THR A 201 2.35 -0.44 -13.92
CA THR A 201 2.14 -1.15 -12.64
C THR A 201 3.45 -1.56 -12.00
N LEU A 202 4.41 -2.06 -12.76
CA LEU A 202 5.73 -2.47 -12.28
C LEU A 202 6.49 -1.29 -11.67
N ILE A 203 6.55 -0.16 -12.39
CA ILE A 203 7.22 1.06 -11.90
C ILE A 203 6.54 1.55 -10.61
N ARG A 204 5.20 1.58 -10.59
CA ARG A 204 4.40 1.96 -9.42
C ARG A 204 4.70 1.06 -8.22
N GLU A 205 4.65 -0.26 -8.41
CA GLU A 205 4.75 -1.22 -7.31
C GLU A 205 6.18 -1.35 -6.80
N ALA A 206 7.15 -1.58 -7.68
CA ALA A 206 8.55 -1.75 -7.28
C ALA A 206 9.13 -0.44 -6.73
N GLY A 207 8.88 0.67 -7.41
CA GLY A 207 9.35 1.98 -6.99
C GLY A 207 8.58 2.52 -5.78
N GLY A 208 7.28 2.30 -5.75
CA GLY A 208 6.43 2.68 -4.62
C GLY A 208 6.82 1.98 -3.33
N CYS A 209 7.05 0.66 -3.36
CA CYS A 209 7.57 -0.06 -2.18
C CYS A 209 8.89 0.54 -1.68
N ALA A 210 9.81 0.84 -2.60
CA ALA A 210 11.09 1.47 -2.25
C ALA A 210 10.91 2.86 -1.61
N ALA A 211 10.05 3.71 -2.18
CA ALA A 211 9.74 5.02 -1.61
C ALA A 211 9.02 4.93 -0.26
N TRP A 212 8.12 3.96 -0.10
CA TRP A 212 7.40 3.74 1.14
C TRP A 212 8.36 3.35 2.28
N PHE A 213 9.22 2.35 2.05
CA PHE A 213 10.22 1.94 3.04
C PHE A 213 11.24 3.05 3.31
N GLY A 214 11.75 3.71 2.26
CA GLY A 214 12.69 4.81 2.40
C GLY A 214 12.15 5.94 3.26
N ALA A 215 10.96 6.45 2.95
CA ALA A 215 10.34 7.52 3.71
C ALA A 215 9.98 7.10 5.15
N LYS A 216 9.48 5.87 5.35
CA LYS A 216 9.16 5.35 6.69
C LYS A 216 10.42 5.28 7.56
N GLU A 217 11.49 4.69 7.03
CA GLU A 217 12.76 4.52 7.74
C GLU A 217 13.40 5.88 8.06
N THR A 218 13.49 6.78 7.08
CA THR A 218 14.06 8.11 7.28
C THR A 218 13.29 8.90 8.33
N THR A 219 11.95 8.87 8.27
CA THR A 219 11.11 9.58 9.25
C THR A 219 11.24 8.95 10.64
N SER A 220 11.30 7.62 10.72
CA SER A 220 11.46 6.91 11.99
C SER A 220 12.82 7.23 12.64
N LYS A 221 13.91 7.23 11.86
CA LYS A 221 15.24 7.63 12.34
C LYS A 221 15.31 9.08 12.81
N LEU A 222 14.67 10.00 12.08
CA LEU A 222 14.55 11.40 12.51
C LEU A 222 13.87 11.51 13.88
N PHE A 223 12.80 10.76 14.12
CA PHE A 223 12.14 10.75 15.43
C PHE A 223 12.98 10.08 16.53
N GLN A 224 13.68 8.99 16.21
CA GLN A 224 14.64 8.37 17.14
C GLN A 224 15.73 9.38 17.54
N ASP A 225 16.40 10.00 16.57
CA ASP A 225 17.43 11.02 16.81
C ASP A 225 16.88 12.20 17.64
N MET A 226 15.65 12.63 17.38
CA MET A 226 15.02 13.71 18.13
C MET A 226 14.70 13.31 19.58
N ASN A 227 14.27 12.07 19.81
CA ASN A 227 14.00 11.56 21.15
C ASN A 227 15.32 11.32 21.93
N GLU A 228 16.34 10.78 21.27
CA GLU A 228 17.68 10.60 21.86
C GLU A 228 18.30 11.94 22.28
N ARG A 229 18.16 12.99 21.46
CA ARG A 229 18.63 14.35 21.80
C ARG A 229 17.89 14.99 22.97
N LYS A 230 16.67 14.54 23.28
CA LYS A 230 15.86 15.03 24.40
C LYS A 230 16.03 14.18 25.67
N ALA A 231 16.64 13.01 25.57
CA ALA A 231 16.88 12.13 26.71
C ALA A 231 17.84 12.79 27.69
N SER A 232 17.48 12.77 28.97
CA SER A 232 18.24 13.46 30.02
C SER A 232 19.30 12.53 30.65
N SER A 233 19.26 11.22 30.36
CA SER A 233 20.21 10.25 30.92
C SER A 233 20.67 9.20 29.88
N PRO A 234 21.89 8.65 30.02
CA PRO A 234 22.39 7.58 29.14
C PRO A 234 21.52 6.32 29.16
N GLN A 235 20.88 6.01 30.29
CA GLN A 235 19.97 4.87 30.45
C GLN A 235 18.64 5.08 29.71
N GLU A 236 18.19 6.33 29.58
CA GLU A 236 17.00 6.69 28.81
C GLU A 236 17.26 6.61 27.30
N VAL A 237 18.47 6.97 26.85
CA VAL A 237 18.90 6.75 25.45
C VAL A 237 18.92 5.25 25.12
N GLU A 238 19.46 4.41 25.99
CA GLU A 238 19.49 2.96 25.80
C GLU A 238 18.07 2.37 25.69
N ARG A 239 17.14 2.83 26.54
CA ARG A 239 15.72 2.42 26.48
C ARG A 239 15.04 2.86 25.19
N LEU A 240 15.24 4.11 24.75
CA LEU A 240 14.64 4.66 23.53
C LEU A 240 15.12 3.98 22.24
N ARG A 241 16.28 3.32 22.26
CA ARG A 241 16.82 2.53 21.15
C ARG A 241 16.18 1.15 21.01
N VAL A 242 15.76 0.58 22.14
CA VAL A 242 15.18 -0.76 22.21
C VAL A 242 13.66 -0.69 22.09
N ASP A 243 13.03 0.33 22.69
CA ASP A 243 11.58 0.49 22.66
C ASP A 243 11.11 0.97 21.28
N PRO A 244 10.02 0.38 20.74
CA PRO A 244 9.42 0.86 19.51
C PRO A 244 8.95 2.31 19.69
N LEU A 245 9.08 3.11 18.62
CA LEU A 245 8.64 4.52 18.62
C LEU A 245 7.20 4.65 19.12
N PRO A 246 6.85 5.74 19.82
CA PRO A 246 5.48 6.05 20.17
C PRO A 246 4.56 5.93 18.95
N LEU A 247 3.36 5.39 19.15
CA LEU A 247 2.43 5.09 18.05
C LEU A 247 2.14 6.30 17.15
N TRP A 248 2.09 7.51 17.70
CA TRP A 248 1.91 8.73 16.90
C TRP A 248 3.12 9.06 16.01
N GLN A 249 4.35 8.74 16.44
CA GLN A 249 5.56 8.91 15.62
C GLN A 249 5.60 7.86 14.51
N GLN A 250 5.22 6.62 14.81
CA GLN A 250 5.03 5.58 13.80
C GLN A 250 3.94 5.97 12.80
N ALA A 251 2.88 6.62 13.27
CA ALA A 251 1.79 7.10 12.45
C ALA A 251 2.23 8.19 11.47
N VAL A 252 3.00 9.16 11.93
CA VAL A 252 3.57 10.19 11.07
C VAL A 252 4.56 9.59 10.07
N ALA A 253 5.38 8.61 10.48
CA ALA A 253 6.27 7.88 9.58
C ALA A 253 5.51 7.04 8.53
N GLY A 254 4.38 6.43 8.90
CA GLY A 254 3.50 5.71 7.97
C GLY A 254 2.80 6.66 6.99
N ALA A 255 2.31 7.80 7.48
CA ALA A 255 1.69 8.83 6.67
C ALA A 255 2.68 9.45 5.68
N SER A 256 3.91 9.78 6.12
CA SER A 256 4.96 10.31 5.25
C SER A 256 5.36 9.30 4.18
N ALA A 257 5.39 8.01 4.52
CA ALA A 257 5.62 6.92 3.58
C ALA A 257 4.50 6.82 2.53
N GLY A 258 3.24 6.86 2.96
CA GLY A 258 2.08 6.86 2.07
C GLY A 258 2.05 8.09 1.15
N MET A 259 2.36 9.28 1.67
CA MET A 259 2.42 10.51 0.87
C MET A 259 3.55 10.46 -0.16
N SER A 260 4.73 9.98 0.24
CA SER A 260 5.89 9.83 -0.65
C SER A 260 5.66 8.82 -1.77
N TYR A 261 5.07 7.66 -1.44
CA TYR A 261 4.61 6.66 -2.42
C TYR A 261 3.73 7.31 -3.49
N ASN A 262 2.66 7.98 -3.03
CA ASN A 262 1.66 8.55 -3.92
C ASN A 262 2.19 9.74 -4.72
N PHE A 263 3.14 10.51 -4.19
CA PHE A 263 3.67 11.70 -4.87
C PHE A 263 4.74 11.35 -5.90
N LEU A 264 5.70 10.49 -5.56
CA LEU A 264 6.83 10.16 -6.44
C LEU A 264 6.38 9.33 -7.65
N PHE A 265 5.43 8.41 -7.47
CA PHE A 265 4.98 7.50 -8.52
C PHE A 265 3.65 7.90 -9.16
N PHE A 266 3.08 9.05 -8.77
CA PHE A 266 1.88 9.62 -9.40
C PHE A 266 1.97 9.77 -10.93
N PRO A 267 3.12 10.17 -11.51
CA PRO A 267 3.27 10.24 -12.97
C PRO A 267 3.08 8.87 -13.65
N ALA A 268 3.63 7.81 -13.06
CA ALA A 268 3.49 6.45 -13.58
C ALA A 268 2.04 5.97 -13.48
N ASP A 269 1.36 6.28 -12.38
CA ASP A 269 -0.06 5.98 -12.17
C ASP A 269 -0.95 6.67 -13.20
N THR A 270 -0.64 7.92 -13.51
CA THR A 270 -1.40 8.71 -14.49
C THR A 270 -1.26 8.11 -15.89
N VAL A 271 -0.05 7.77 -16.31
CA VAL A 271 0.19 7.13 -17.63
C VAL A 271 -0.47 5.76 -17.68
N LYS A 272 -0.30 4.92 -16.64
CA LYS A 272 -0.94 3.61 -16.51
C LYS A 272 -2.46 3.74 -16.63
N SER A 273 -3.07 4.65 -15.88
CA SER A 273 -4.52 4.84 -15.87
C SER A 273 -5.02 5.22 -17.26
N ARG A 274 -4.39 6.19 -17.94
CA ARG A 274 -4.76 6.57 -19.32
C ARG A 274 -4.67 5.38 -20.29
N MET A 275 -3.61 4.57 -20.20
CA MET A 275 -3.45 3.37 -21.02
C MET A 275 -4.54 2.32 -20.75
N GLN A 276 -4.86 2.08 -19.47
CA GLN A 276 -5.86 1.06 -19.09
C GLN A 276 -7.30 1.50 -19.38
N THR A 277 -7.58 2.81 -19.37
CA THR A 277 -8.91 3.37 -19.69
C THR A 277 -9.15 3.61 -21.18
N ALA A 278 -8.11 3.62 -22.02
CA ALA A 278 -8.26 3.81 -23.47
C ALA A 278 -9.25 2.81 -24.09
N PRO A 279 -10.11 3.21 -25.06
CA PRO A 279 -11.12 2.32 -25.65
C PRO A 279 -10.50 1.04 -26.27
N MET A 280 -11.23 -0.08 -26.18
CA MET A 280 -10.76 -1.36 -26.73
C MET A 280 -11.07 -1.44 -28.22
N GLY A 281 -10.02 -1.57 -29.03
CA GLY A 281 -10.13 -1.67 -30.48
C GLY A 281 -9.23 -0.67 -31.21
N VAL A 282 -9.16 -0.82 -32.53
CA VAL A 282 -8.58 0.18 -33.42
C VAL A 282 -9.64 1.26 -33.61
N VAL A 283 -9.60 2.30 -32.78
CA VAL A 283 -10.34 3.54 -33.05
C VAL A 283 -9.38 4.40 -33.90
N ASP A 284 -9.77 4.67 -35.15
CA ASP A 284 -9.06 5.54 -36.10
C ASP A 284 -7.67 5.07 -36.61
N GLY A 285 -7.42 3.77 -36.71
CA GLY A 285 -6.15 3.27 -37.30
C GLY A 285 -4.89 3.60 -36.47
N VAL A 286 -5.06 4.14 -35.26
CA VAL A 286 -3.96 4.47 -34.36
C VAL A 286 -3.59 3.22 -33.56
N GLU A 287 -2.37 2.73 -33.77
CA GLU A 287 -1.81 1.63 -33.01
C GLU A 287 -1.82 1.92 -31.50
N ARG A 288 -1.92 0.84 -30.70
CA ARG A 288 -1.83 0.90 -29.24
C ARG A 288 -0.55 1.62 -28.83
N ARG A 289 -0.69 2.72 -28.09
CA ARG A 289 0.47 3.43 -27.57
C ARG A 289 1.13 2.61 -26.48
N ASN A 290 2.44 2.42 -26.60
CA ASN A 290 3.24 1.89 -25.51
C ASN A 290 3.41 2.95 -24.40
N PHE A 291 3.94 2.53 -23.25
CA PHE A 291 4.09 3.42 -22.08
C PHE A 291 4.89 4.69 -22.40
N ALA A 292 5.94 4.58 -23.21
CA ALA A 292 6.76 5.73 -23.60
C ALA A 292 6.00 6.68 -24.54
N GLN A 293 5.28 6.16 -25.52
CA GLN A 293 4.46 6.93 -26.46
C GLN A 293 3.35 7.68 -25.71
N GLU A 294 2.68 7.03 -24.76
CA GLU A 294 1.63 7.69 -23.96
C GLU A 294 2.21 8.73 -22.99
N THR A 295 3.39 8.47 -22.42
CA THR A 295 4.14 9.46 -21.62
C THR A 295 4.47 10.70 -22.45
N VAL A 296 5.03 10.52 -23.64
CA VAL A 296 5.37 11.63 -24.54
C VAL A 296 4.11 12.38 -25.00
N ALA A 297 3.02 11.67 -25.30
CA ALA A 297 1.75 12.27 -25.66
C ALA A 297 1.18 13.12 -24.52
N LEU A 298 1.19 12.61 -23.28
CA LEU A 298 0.74 13.36 -22.10
C LEU A 298 1.61 14.60 -21.85
N TRP A 299 2.94 14.47 -21.98
CA TRP A 299 3.86 15.60 -21.86
C TRP A 299 3.57 16.69 -22.89
N ARG A 300 3.36 16.32 -24.16
CA ARG A 300 3.04 17.27 -25.24
C ARG A 300 1.66 17.93 -25.05
N GLN A 301 0.68 17.22 -24.52
CA GLN A 301 -0.70 17.72 -24.36
C GLN A 301 -0.88 18.61 -23.13
N ALA A 302 -0.36 18.19 -21.98
CA ALA A 302 -0.69 18.80 -20.69
C ALA A 302 0.54 19.13 -19.83
N GLY A 303 1.75 18.79 -20.30
CA GLY A 303 3.00 19.01 -19.58
C GLY A 303 3.00 18.39 -18.17
N LEU A 304 3.79 18.96 -17.27
CA LEU A 304 3.94 18.49 -15.90
C LEU A 304 2.61 18.51 -15.11
N LYS A 305 1.72 19.48 -15.38
CA LYS A 305 0.40 19.56 -14.74
C LYS A 305 -0.48 18.35 -15.09
N GLY A 306 -0.32 17.79 -16.28
CA GLY A 306 -1.01 16.57 -16.70
C GLY A 306 -0.63 15.36 -15.85
N PHE A 307 0.66 15.19 -15.56
CA PHE A 307 1.18 14.07 -14.77
C PHE A 307 0.76 14.10 -13.30
N TYR A 308 0.46 15.28 -12.74
CA TYR A 308 0.09 15.45 -11.33
C TYR A 308 -1.40 15.77 -11.13
N ARG A 309 -2.23 15.63 -12.17
CA ARG A 309 -3.66 15.92 -12.09
C ARG A 309 -4.35 14.94 -11.14
N GLY A 310 -4.76 15.43 -9.98
CA GLY A 310 -5.39 14.61 -8.92
C GLY A 310 -4.45 14.14 -7.81
N CYS A 311 -3.17 14.52 -7.86
CA CYS A 311 -2.18 14.16 -6.84
C CYS A 311 -2.57 14.70 -5.46
N GLY A 312 -3.00 15.97 -5.39
CA GLY A 312 -3.40 16.61 -4.13
C GLY A 312 -4.52 15.88 -3.40
N ILE A 313 -5.53 15.37 -4.12
CA ILE A 313 -6.63 14.58 -3.51
C ILE A 313 -6.11 13.24 -3.00
N THR A 314 -5.20 12.60 -3.75
CA THR A 314 -4.64 11.30 -3.40
C THR A 314 -3.74 11.39 -2.17
N VAL A 315 -2.91 12.42 -2.08
CA VAL A 315 -2.05 12.71 -0.92
C VAL A 315 -2.88 13.12 0.29
N LEU A 316 -3.90 13.97 0.10
CA LEU A 316 -4.81 14.38 1.16
C LEU A 316 -5.61 13.19 1.73
N ARG A 317 -5.94 12.20 0.90
CA ARG A 317 -6.61 10.96 1.34
C ARG A 317 -5.73 10.12 2.28
N SER A 318 -4.41 10.10 2.06
CA SER A 318 -3.49 9.25 2.80
C SER A 318 -3.38 9.63 4.28
N ALA A 319 -3.55 10.91 4.64
CA ALA A 319 -3.45 11.36 6.02
C ALA A 319 -4.65 10.93 6.91
N PRO A 320 -5.93 11.13 6.52
CA PRO A 320 -7.08 10.62 7.26
C PRO A 320 -7.14 9.09 7.33
N SER A 321 -6.85 8.41 6.22
CA SER A 321 -6.81 6.94 6.16
C SER A 321 -5.85 6.38 7.22
N SER A 322 -4.63 6.92 7.27
CA SER A 322 -3.64 6.56 8.29
C SER A 322 -4.19 6.84 9.69
N ALA A 323 -4.69 8.04 9.96
CA ALA A 323 -5.25 8.43 11.27
C ALA A 323 -6.38 7.50 11.77
N PHE A 324 -7.30 7.08 10.90
CA PHE A 324 -8.40 6.18 11.26
C PHE A 324 -7.93 4.75 11.54
N ILE A 325 -7.00 4.23 10.75
CA ILE A 325 -6.39 2.91 11.03
C ILE A 325 -5.76 2.91 12.43
N PHE A 326 -5.10 4.01 12.82
CA PHE A 326 -4.54 4.15 14.17
C PHE A 326 -5.61 4.18 15.25
N MET A 327 -6.64 5.02 15.12
CA MET A 327 -7.73 5.08 16.10
C MET A 327 -8.39 3.72 16.32
N VAL A 328 -8.55 2.94 15.25
CA VAL A 328 -9.15 1.61 15.32
C VAL A 328 -8.20 0.59 15.96
N TYR A 329 -6.92 0.57 15.57
CA TYR A 329 -5.94 -0.34 16.16
C TYR A 329 -5.76 -0.09 17.66
N ASP A 330 -5.59 1.18 18.07
CA ASP A 330 -5.48 1.56 19.48
C ASP A 330 -6.76 1.28 20.26
N GLY A 331 -7.92 1.56 19.66
CA GLY A 331 -9.21 1.24 20.25
C GLY A 331 -9.37 -0.27 20.49
N LEU A 332 -9.01 -1.11 19.52
CA LEU A 332 -9.10 -2.56 19.66
C LEU A 332 -8.16 -3.07 20.77
N LYS A 333 -6.92 -2.61 20.80
CA LYS A 333 -5.93 -3.04 21.80
C LYS A 333 -6.28 -2.58 23.23
N THR A 334 -6.88 -1.40 23.35
CA THR A 334 -7.26 -0.81 24.66
C THR A 334 -8.54 -1.42 25.22
N TYR A 335 -9.56 -1.62 24.37
CA TYR A 335 -10.89 -2.05 24.84
C TYR A 335 -11.13 -3.56 24.75
N LEU A 336 -10.34 -4.28 23.96
CA LEU A 336 -10.51 -5.70 23.73
C LEU A 336 -9.20 -6.50 23.91
N PRO A 337 -8.45 -6.31 25.01
CA PRO A 337 -7.28 -7.16 25.27
C PRO A 337 -7.74 -8.60 25.51
N MET A 338 -7.28 -9.54 24.67
CA MET A 338 -7.55 -10.96 24.90
C MET A 338 -6.75 -11.42 26.12
N LYS A 339 -7.46 -11.85 27.17
CA LYS A 339 -6.88 -12.33 28.44
C LYS A 339 -6.45 -13.80 28.40
#